data_AF-A0A7J6HGV8-F1
#
_entry.id   AF-A0A7J6HGV8-F1
#
_cell.length_a   1.000
_cell.length_b   1.000
_cell.length_c   1.000
_cell.angle_alpha   90.00
_cell.angle_beta   90.00
_cell.angle_gamma   90.00
#
_symmetry.space_group_name_H-M   'P 1'
#
loop_
_entity.id
_entity.type
_entity.pdbx_description
1 polymer ?
#
loop_
_entity_poly.entity_id
_entity_poly.type
_entity_poly.pdbx_seq_one_letter_code
_entity_poly.pdbx_strand_id
1 'polypeptide(L)'
;MKMRRNNIHTILVLVSLMAVVITSVVGDDDHENDGDDDYKDIYKNHGGVGLRMNFYGKSCKTLEKTVRDITWAKVSADPTMAAKLLRLHYHDCFVRGCDASILIDPLNSDDNTTEKNAIQNRSVKGYEVIDEIKEKLTTECPDAQISCADIVALTARDAVSYPNKKPLWPVFTGRRDGRVSLATEASRDLPSASSNFNTLSTHFARFNLDETDLVALSGAHTLGVTHCPLMFRRLYNFTGNGDTDPALDPDYATMLKATCPPPANPRTTVEMDPGSSLIFDSHYYDGVTRNQGAFSSDAALLTNPLAARLVESFRDFDTFKSAFARSMVHMGAIDILTVVSGRDYDDDHHQEKGGNNKGDYRHMYKNHGGVGLRMNFYGKSCKTLEKTVRDITWAKDYATELMAKCPPPANPRTTVEMDPKSSLSFDSHYYVGLTEYKGAFSSDAALLTNRRAARLVRSFRDFNTFKMAFGRSMVHMGAIGVLTGCTTSPEKETDPALNQDYATELMAKCPPPANPRTTVKMDAKSSLSFDSYYYVGLTEYKGAFSSDAALLTNRRAARLVRSFRDFNTFKIAFGRSMVHMGATGVLTGDEGEIRTNCRIAGEPFNLRRSKLDTFYEESAEEEEDEEQAIDTR
;
A
#
# COMPACT_ATOMS: atom_id res chain seq x y z
N MET A 1 -48.38 -61.27 10.88
CA MET A 1 -48.82 -60.61 12.14
C MET A 1 -48.67 -59.10 11.98
N LYS A 2 -49.66 -58.38 12.53
CA LYS A 2 -49.92 -56.94 12.53
C LYS A 2 -48.70 -55.99 12.56
N MET A 3 -48.77 -54.96 11.71
CA MET A 3 -48.07 -53.67 11.85
C MET A 3 -48.14 -53.12 13.28
N ARG A 4 -47.00 -52.67 13.82
CA ARG A 4 -47.01 -51.57 14.80
C ARG A 4 -46.98 -50.25 14.04
N ARG A 5 -48.19 -49.69 13.97
CA ARG A 5 -48.68 -48.55 13.19
C ARG A 5 -48.32 -47.19 13.81
N ASN A 6 -47.15 -47.07 14.46
CA ASN A 6 -46.81 -45.89 15.28
C ASN A 6 -45.62 -45.05 14.77
N ASN A 7 -44.94 -45.44 13.68
CA ASN A 7 -43.88 -44.61 13.08
C ASN A 7 -44.29 -43.92 11.76
N ILE A 8 -45.46 -44.28 11.21
CA ILE A 8 -45.96 -43.68 9.96
C ILE A 8 -46.67 -42.34 10.24
N HIS A 9 -47.31 -42.18 11.41
CA HIS A 9 -47.92 -40.90 11.78
C HIS A 9 -46.88 -39.82 12.11
N THR A 10 -45.75 -40.18 12.70
CA THR A 10 -44.66 -39.21 12.97
C THR A 10 -43.99 -38.76 11.68
N ILE A 11 -43.80 -39.67 10.72
CA ILE A 11 -43.22 -39.36 9.40
C ILE A 11 -44.22 -38.57 8.53
N LEU A 12 -45.52 -38.88 8.56
CA LEU A 12 -46.53 -38.09 7.84
C LEU A 12 -46.78 -36.72 8.46
N VAL A 13 -46.72 -36.56 9.79
CA VAL A 13 -46.80 -35.23 10.42
C VAL A 13 -45.57 -34.39 10.07
N LEU A 14 -44.37 -34.98 10.00
CA LEU A 14 -43.15 -34.29 9.57
C LEU A 14 -43.15 -33.93 8.07
N VAL A 15 -43.69 -34.79 7.21
CA VAL A 15 -43.79 -34.51 5.76
C VAL A 15 -44.93 -33.52 5.44
N SER A 16 -46.00 -33.49 6.24
CA SER A 16 -47.10 -32.53 6.09
C SER A 16 -46.76 -31.14 6.64
N LEU A 17 -45.91 -31.04 7.68
CA LEU A 17 -45.36 -29.77 8.16
C LEU A 17 -44.35 -29.15 7.19
N MET A 18 -43.68 -29.98 6.36
CA MET A 18 -42.78 -29.52 5.30
C MET A 18 -43.52 -29.03 4.04
N ALA A 19 -44.79 -29.37 3.83
CA ALA A 19 -45.55 -29.03 2.62
C ALA A 19 -46.52 -27.85 2.78
N VAL A 20 -46.79 -27.36 4.00
CA VAL A 20 -47.70 -26.23 4.25
C VAL A 20 -46.99 -24.87 4.27
N VAL A 21 -45.67 -24.82 4.06
CA VAL A 21 -44.92 -23.55 3.97
C VAL A 21 -44.61 -23.11 2.53
N ILE A 22 -45.05 -23.88 1.52
CA ILE A 22 -44.90 -23.49 0.11
C ILE A 22 -46.28 -23.30 -0.51
N THR A 23 -46.89 -22.13 -0.30
CA THR A 23 -47.82 -21.41 -1.21
C THR A 23 -48.76 -20.46 -0.46
N SER A 24 -48.23 -19.31 -0.03
CA SER A 24 -48.92 -18.00 -0.10
C SER A 24 -48.09 -16.95 0.61
N VAL A 25 -47.39 -16.11 -0.15
CA VAL A 25 -47.44 -14.64 -0.11
C VAL A 25 -46.42 -14.17 -1.15
N VAL A 26 -46.94 -13.70 -2.28
CA VAL A 26 -46.29 -12.66 -3.07
C VAL A 26 -46.53 -11.37 -2.30
N GLY A 27 -45.46 -10.71 -1.91
CA GLY A 27 -45.47 -9.45 -1.18
C GLY A 27 -44.07 -9.17 -0.66
N ASP A 28 -43.44 -8.17 -1.28
CA ASP A 28 -42.10 -7.64 -1.03
C ASP A 28 -41.76 -7.48 0.46
N ASP A 29 -40.51 -7.80 0.83
CA ASP A 29 -39.64 -6.94 1.66
C ASP A 29 -38.36 -7.68 2.09
N ASP A 30 -37.25 -6.99 1.86
CA ASP A 30 -35.88 -7.34 2.19
C ASP A 30 -35.68 -7.54 3.70
N HIS A 31 -34.87 -8.53 4.12
CA HIS A 31 -34.00 -8.37 5.28
C HIS A 31 -32.82 -9.35 5.26
N GLU A 32 -31.63 -8.74 5.13
CA GLU A 32 -30.30 -9.28 5.37
C GLU A 32 -30.18 -9.99 6.73
N ASN A 33 -29.48 -11.12 6.73
CA ASN A 33 -28.76 -11.58 7.92
C ASN A 33 -27.27 -11.26 7.70
N ASP A 34 -26.84 -10.27 8.47
CA ASP A 34 -25.48 -9.78 8.69
C ASP A 34 -24.47 -10.92 8.87
N GLY A 35 -23.33 -10.82 8.16
CA GLY A 35 -22.16 -11.61 8.57
C GLY A 35 -21.00 -11.75 7.58
N ASP A 36 -20.71 -10.82 6.66
CA ASP A 36 -19.50 -10.99 5.82
C ASP A 36 -18.92 -9.73 5.09
N ASP A 37 -19.21 -8.51 5.56
CA ASP A 37 -18.86 -7.27 4.82
C ASP A 37 -17.72 -6.40 5.41
N ASP A 38 -17.02 -6.88 6.44
CA ASP A 38 -15.94 -6.11 7.12
C ASP A 38 -14.68 -5.90 6.24
N TYR A 39 -14.67 -6.45 5.01
CA TYR A 39 -13.47 -6.51 4.18
C TYR A 39 -13.37 -5.44 3.06
N LYS A 40 -14.45 -4.70 2.76
CA LYS A 40 -14.51 -3.89 1.52
C LYS A 40 -14.14 -2.41 1.65
N ASP A 41 -14.06 -1.85 2.86
CA ASP A 41 -13.89 -0.40 3.06
C ASP A 41 -12.48 0.06 3.46
N ILE A 42 -11.51 -0.85 3.63
CA ILE A 42 -10.11 -0.51 3.94
C ILE A 42 -9.38 0.13 2.71
N TYR A 43 -9.98 0.12 1.52
CA TYR A 43 -9.20 0.09 0.27
C TYR A 43 -9.62 1.04 -0.86
N LYS A 44 -10.22 2.20 -0.56
CA LYS A 44 -10.40 3.26 -1.57
C LYS A 44 -9.35 4.36 -1.43
N ASN A 45 -8.37 4.32 -2.35
CA ASN A 45 -7.55 5.42 -2.89
C ASN A 45 -6.11 5.71 -2.44
N HIS A 46 -5.39 4.82 -1.75
CA HIS A 46 -3.96 5.08 -1.49
C HIS A 46 -3.09 3.83 -1.72
N GLY A 47 -2.71 3.59 -2.98
CA GLY A 47 -1.78 2.52 -3.38
C GLY A 47 -0.38 3.03 -3.78
N GLY A 48 0.02 4.23 -3.34
CA GLY A 48 1.19 4.94 -3.87
C GLY A 48 0.81 5.97 -4.95
N VAL A 49 1.68 6.93 -5.23
CA VAL A 49 1.44 7.97 -6.25
C VAL A 49 1.28 7.32 -7.62
N GLY A 50 0.11 7.47 -8.25
CA GLY A 50 -0.17 7.01 -9.61
C GLY A 50 -0.91 5.68 -9.72
N LEU A 51 -0.94 4.83 -8.68
CA LEU A 51 -1.77 3.61 -8.68
C LEU A 51 -3.20 3.90 -8.23
N ARG A 52 -4.16 3.21 -8.82
CA ARG A 52 -5.58 3.28 -8.43
C ARG A 52 -6.31 1.97 -8.67
N MET A 53 -7.40 1.77 -7.95
CA MET A 53 -8.31 0.67 -8.24
C MET A 53 -8.90 0.84 -9.64
N ASN A 54 -9.02 -0.26 -10.37
CA ASN A 54 -9.63 -0.29 -11.70
C ASN A 54 -8.96 0.69 -12.70
N PHE A 55 -7.62 0.81 -12.66
CA PHE A 55 -6.87 1.73 -13.53
C PHE A 55 -7.18 1.51 -15.02
N TYR A 56 -7.31 0.24 -15.41
CA TYR A 56 -7.60 -0.21 -16.78
C TYR A 56 -9.09 -0.30 -17.11
N GLY A 57 -10.01 0.05 -16.20
CA GLY A 57 -11.45 -0.21 -16.39
C GLY A 57 -12.10 0.42 -17.63
N LYS A 58 -11.45 1.43 -18.23
CA LYS A 58 -11.88 2.01 -19.51
C LYS A 58 -11.22 1.36 -20.71
N SER A 59 -9.93 1.04 -20.62
CA SER A 59 -9.13 0.51 -21.73
C SER A 59 -9.23 -1.01 -21.88
N CYS A 60 -9.42 -1.75 -20.78
CA CYS A 60 -9.57 -3.20 -20.78
C CYS A 60 -10.51 -3.64 -19.64
N LYS A 61 -11.79 -3.78 -19.97
CA LYS A 61 -12.83 -4.21 -19.00
C LYS A 61 -12.69 -5.67 -18.57
N THR A 62 -12.04 -6.50 -19.38
CA THR A 62 -11.89 -7.95 -19.12
C THR A 62 -10.68 -8.26 -18.25
N LEU A 63 -9.75 -7.32 -18.02
CA LEU A 63 -8.47 -7.54 -17.33
C LEU A 63 -8.59 -8.40 -16.06
N GLU A 64 -9.33 -7.89 -15.07
CA GLU A 64 -9.50 -8.55 -13.76
C GLU A 64 -10.11 -9.94 -13.88
N LYS A 65 -11.03 -10.14 -14.83
CA LYS A 65 -11.66 -11.44 -15.09
C LYS A 65 -10.67 -12.40 -15.75
N THR A 66 -9.96 -11.94 -16.77
CA THR A 66 -9.03 -12.77 -17.56
C THR A 66 -7.85 -13.23 -16.71
N VAL A 67 -7.27 -12.34 -15.91
CA VAL A 67 -6.21 -12.70 -14.93
C VAL A 67 -6.75 -13.77 -13.98
N ARG A 68 -7.85 -13.49 -13.28
CA ARG A 68 -8.44 -14.41 -12.29
C ARG A 68 -8.75 -15.78 -12.88
N ASP A 69 -9.40 -15.84 -14.04
CA ASP A 69 -9.87 -17.10 -14.60
C ASP A 69 -8.69 -18.00 -15.01
N ILE A 70 -7.63 -17.43 -15.60
CA ILE A 70 -6.40 -18.17 -15.93
C ILE A 70 -5.68 -18.60 -14.65
N THR A 71 -5.44 -17.67 -13.72
CA THR A 71 -4.77 -17.97 -12.45
C THR A 71 -5.50 -19.07 -11.68
N TRP A 72 -6.82 -19.01 -11.58
CA TRP A 72 -7.63 -20.00 -10.89
C TRP A 72 -7.60 -21.36 -11.59
N ALA A 73 -7.58 -21.40 -12.92
CA ALA A 73 -7.39 -22.65 -13.65
C ALA A 73 -6.02 -23.29 -13.34
N LYS A 74 -4.95 -22.47 -13.26
CA LYS A 74 -3.61 -22.94 -12.92
C LYS A 74 -3.51 -23.45 -11.47
N VAL A 75 -4.03 -22.71 -10.50
CA VAL A 75 -4.05 -23.15 -9.09
C VAL A 75 -4.94 -24.38 -8.90
N SER A 76 -6.04 -24.48 -9.63
CA SER A 76 -6.91 -25.68 -9.60
C SER A 76 -6.20 -26.92 -10.11
N ALA A 77 -5.29 -26.79 -11.08
CA ALA A 77 -4.53 -27.90 -11.65
C ALA A 77 -3.28 -28.23 -10.80
N ASP A 78 -2.64 -27.22 -10.22
CA ASP A 78 -1.48 -27.34 -9.33
C ASP A 78 -1.64 -26.38 -8.13
N PRO A 79 -2.09 -26.86 -6.96
CA PRO A 79 -2.25 -26.02 -5.77
C PRO A 79 -0.97 -25.31 -5.31
N THR A 80 0.22 -25.87 -5.63
CA THR A 80 1.50 -25.23 -5.29
C THR A 80 1.73 -23.93 -6.06
N MET A 81 0.95 -23.68 -7.12
CA MET A 81 1.02 -22.46 -7.91
C MET A 81 0.68 -21.21 -7.11
N ALA A 82 -0.16 -21.33 -6.06
CA ALA A 82 -0.44 -20.21 -5.15
C ALA A 82 0.84 -19.69 -4.48
N ALA A 83 1.66 -20.59 -3.92
CA ALA A 83 2.94 -20.23 -3.31
C ALA A 83 3.93 -19.65 -4.33
N LYS A 84 4.02 -20.26 -5.52
CA LYS A 84 4.95 -19.85 -6.58
C LYS A 84 4.67 -18.41 -7.06
N LEU A 85 3.40 -18.09 -7.32
CA LEU A 85 2.98 -16.79 -7.83
C LEU A 85 3.03 -15.70 -6.76
N LEU A 86 2.71 -16.01 -5.51
CA LEU A 86 2.89 -15.10 -4.38
C LEU A 86 4.36 -14.73 -4.21
N ARG A 87 5.25 -15.74 -4.23
CA ARG A 87 6.69 -15.54 -4.14
C ARG A 87 7.24 -14.74 -5.32
N LEU A 88 6.76 -14.98 -6.54
CA LEU A 88 7.16 -14.20 -7.71
C LEU A 88 6.90 -12.69 -7.50
N HIS A 89 5.73 -12.33 -6.97
CA HIS A 89 5.40 -10.93 -6.70
C HIS A 89 6.25 -10.33 -5.57
N TYR A 90 6.52 -11.08 -4.50
CA TYR A 90 7.43 -10.66 -3.44
C TYR A 90 8.84 -10.36 -3.99
N HIS A 91 9.37 -11.28 -4.79
CA HIS A 91 10.71 -11.15 -5.37
C HIS A 91 10.81 -10.02 -6.40
N ASP A 92 9.73 -9.74 -7.12
CA ASP A 92 9.62 -8.55 -7.99
C ASP A 92 9.75 -7.28 -7.14
N CYS A 93 8.85 -7.08 -6.18
CA CYS A 93 8.78 -5.84 -5.40
C CYS A 93 10.02 -5.50 -4.58
N PHE A 94 10.79 -6.51 -4.15
CA PHE A 94 12.00 -6.30 -3.33
C PHE A 94 13.25 -6.01 -4.17
N VAL A 95 13.17 -6.04 -5.51
CA VAL A 95 14.28 -5.71 -6.41
C VAL A 95 13.82 -4.58 -7.33
N ARG A 96 14.30 -3.36 -7.09
CA ARG A 96 13.90 -2.14 -7.83
C ARG A 96 12.41 -1.77 -7.77
N GLY A 97 11.66 -2.34 -6.83
CA GLY A 97 10.22 -2.10 -6.71
C GLY A 97 9.40 -3.03 -7.60
N CYS A 98 8.07 -2.89 -7.56
CA CYS A 98 7.19 -3.79 -8.31
C CYS A 98 7.15 -3.39 -9.80
N ASP A 99 8.16 -3.75 -10.58
CA ASP A 99 8.35 -3.32 -11.96
C ASP A 99 8.44 -4.48 -12.98
N ALA A 100 8.21 -5.71 -12.56
CA ALA A 100 8.38 -6.92 -13.37
C ALA A 100 9.79 -7.12 -13.94
N SER A 101 10.83 -6.49 -13.38
CA SER A 101 12.23 -6.67 -13.77
C SER A 101 12.64 -8.16 -13.69
N ILE A 102 12.19 -8.88 -12.67
CA ILE A 102 12.41 -10.33 -12.50
C ILE A 102 11.92 -11.18 -13.68
N LEU A 103 10.99 -10.69 -14.51
CA LEU A 103 10.46 -11.44 -15.65
C LEU A 103 11.41 -11.44 -16.86
N ILE A 104 12.40 -10.54 -16.90
CA ILE A 104 13.37 -10.39 -18.00
C ILE A 104 14.24 -11.66 -18.10
N ASP A 105 14.32 -12.22 -19.31
CA ASP A 105 15.21 -13.33 -19.62
C ASP A 105 16.63 -12.84 -19.94
N PRO A 106 17.65 -13.66 -19.66
CA PRO A 106 19.00 -13.38 -20.14
C PRO A 106 19.03 -13.35 -21.66
N LEU A 107 19.89 -12.51 -22.24
CA LEU A 107 19.96 -12.33 -23.70
C LEU A 107 20.41 -13.61 -24.43
N ASN A 108 21.16 -14.48 -23.73
CA ASN A 108 21.61 -15.78 -24.22
C ASN A 108 21.95 -16.70 -23.03
N SER A 109 22.31 -17.96 -23.30
CA SER A 109 22.60 -18.96 -22.26
C SER A 109 23.82 -18.66 -21.39
N ASP A 110 24.72 -17.81 -21.87
CA ASP A 110 25.96 -17.45 -21.17
C ASP A 110 25.79 -16.19 -20.30
N ASP A 111 24.70 -15.44 -20.52
CA ASP A 111 24.31 -14.29 -19.73
C ASP A 111 23.69 -14.74 -18.40
N ASN A 112 24.47 -14.60 -17.33
CA ASN A 112 24.05 -14.88 -15.95
C ASN A 112 23.68 -13.61 -15.17
N THR A 113 23.51 -12.48 -15.86
CA THR A 113 23.39 -11.16 -15.22
C THR A 113 21.98 -10.82 -14.80
N THR A 114 20.94 -11.46 -15.34
CA THR A 114 19.54 -11.19 -14.99
C THR A 114 19.15 -11.77 -13.63
N GLU A 115 18.14 -11.18 -13.01
CA GLU A 115 17.66 -11.61 -11.68
C GLU A 115 17.32 -13.09 -11.60
N LYS A 116 16.81 -13.72 -12.67
CA LYS A 116 16.48 -15.14 -12.67
C LYS A 116 17.68 -16.04 -12.37
N ASN A 117 18.90 -15.57 -12.67
CA ASN A 117 20.14 -16.29 -12.43
C ASN A 117 20.70 -16.09 -11.01
N ALA A 118 20.18 -15.12 -10.25
CA ALA A 118 20.51 -14.92 -8.84
C ALA A 118 20.19 -16.19 -8.04
N ILE A 119 21.03 -16.52 -7.06
CA ILE A 119 20.90 -17.74 -6.25
C ILE A 119 19.51 -17.82 -5.61
N GLN A 120 19.00 -16.68 -5.15
CA GLN A 120 17.71 -16.50 -4.50
C GLN A 120 16.53 -16.78 -5.45
N ASN A 121 16.71 -16.58 -6.76
CA ASN A 121 15.66 -16.62 -7.77
C ASN A 121 15.61 -17.91 -8.60
N ARG A 122 16.66 -18.76 -8.55
CA ARG A 122 16.70 -20.02 -9.30
C ARG A 122 15.50 -20.94 -9.04
N SER A 123 14.93 -20.87 -7.83
CA SER A 123 13.75 -21.61 -7.41
C SER A 123 12.41 -20.91 -7.68
N VAL A 124 12.41 -19.66 -8.16
CA VAL A 124 11.17 -18.96 -8.55
C VAL A 124 10.59 -19.61 -9.83
N LYS A 125 9.26 -19.71 -9.89
CA LYS A 125 8.45 -20.42 -10.91
C LYS A 125 7.12 -19.70 -11.10
N GLY A 126 6.29 -20.15 -12.05
CA GLY A 126 4.99 -19.55 -12.36
C GLY A 126 5.08 -18.42 -13.39
N TYR A 127 6.25 -18.24 -13.98
CA TYR A 127 6.52 -17.22 -14.98
C TYR A 127 5.61 -17.41 -16.22
N GLU A 128 5.40 -18.65 -16.64
CA GLU A 128 4.57 -19.05 -17.78
C GLU A 128 3.09 -18.65 -17.63
N VAL A 129 2.60 -18.53 -16.40
CA VAL A 129 1.23 -18.06 -16.12
C VAL A 129 1.10 -16.59 -16.50
N ILE A 130 2.14 -15.79 -16.24
CA ILE A 130 2.18 -14.37 -16.59
C ILE A 130 2.18 -14.20 -18.12
N ASP A 131 2.92 -15.06 -18.84
CA ASP A 131 2.98 -15.03 -20.30
C ASP A 131 1.62 -15.35 -20.92
N GLU A 132 0.96 -16.42 -20.45
CA GLU A 132 -0.37 -16.81 -20.95
C GLU A 132 -1.41 -15.71 -20.73
N ILE A 133 -1.40 -15.08 -19.56
CA ILE A 133 -2.29 -13.95 -19.25
C ILE A 133 -1.97 -12.76 -20.18
N LYS A 134 -0.68 -12.44 -20.35
CA LYS A 134 -0.24 -11.31 -21.17
C LYS A 134 -0.63 -11.48 -22.64
N GLU A 135 -0.43 -12.68 -23.19
CA GLU A 135 -0.81 -13.02 -24.56
C GLU A 135 -2.33 -12.87 -24.75
N LYS A 136 -3.11 -13.41 -23.80
CA LYS A 136 -4.57 -13.31 -23.84
C LYS A 136 -5.06 -11.87 -23.81
N LEU A 137 -4.49 -11.05 -22.92
CA LEU A 137 -4.87 -9.64 -22.77
C LEU A 137 -4.45 -8.78 -23.97
N THR A 138 -3.33 -9.11 -24.61
CA THR A 138 -2.89 -8.42 -25.84
C THR A 138 -3.89 -8.65 -26.98
N THR A 139 -4.57 -9.80 -26.99
CA THR A 139 -5.63 -10.12 -27.97
C THR A 139 -6.96 -9.48 -27.60
N GLU A 140 -7.36 -9.54 -26.32
CA GLU A 140 -8.66 -9.00 -25.86
C GLU A 140 -8.68 -7.47 -25.77
N CYS A 141 -7.52 -6.86 -25.52
CA CYS A 141 -7.38 -5.43 -25.24
C CYS A 141 -6.13 -4.86 -25.93
N PRO A 142 -6.06 -4.89 -27.28
CA PRO A 142 -4.84 -4.55 -28.03
C PRO A 142 -4.36 -3.11 -27.82
N ASP A 143 -5.29 -2.17 -27.58
CA ASP A 143 -4.98 -0.75 -27.35
C ASP A 143 -4.68 -0.45 -25.86
N ALA A 144 -4.88 -1.42 -24.97
CA ALA A 144 -4.67 -1.24 -23.55
C ALA A 144 -3.21 -1.47 -23.18
N GLN A 145 -2.58 -0.43 -22.65
CA GLN A 145 -1.20 -0.47 -22.15
C GLN A 145 -1.11 -1.18 -20.78
N ILE A 146 -1.35 -2.48 -20.74
CA ILE A 146 -1.32 -3.30 -19.51
C ILE A 146 0.11 -3.74 -19.23
N SER A 147 0.68 -3.35 -18.09
CA SER A 147 2.04 -3.75 -17.70
C SER A 147 2.10 -5.20 -17.22
N CYS A 148 3.26 -5.83 -17.39
CA CYS A 148 3.55 -7.12 -16.77
C CYS A 148 3.59 -7.03 -15.24
N ALA A 149 4.06 -5.89 -14.70
CA ALA A 149 4.07 -5.63 -13.26
C ALA A 149 2.66 -5.72 -12.62
N ASP A 150 1.64 -5.13 -13.27
CA ASP A 150 0.27 -5.26 -12.78
C ASP A 150 -0.31 -6.66 -12.94
N ILE A 151 0.10 -7.41 -13.98
CA ILE A 151 -0.29 -8.81 -14.14
C ILE A 151 0.29 -9.66 -13.00
N VAL A 152 1.55 -9.45 -12.62
CA VAL A 152 2.20 -10.16 -11.49
C VAL A 152 1.44 -9.89 -10.19
N ALA A 153 1.13 -8.62 -9.89
CA ALA A 153 0.42 -8.24 -8.67
C ALA A 153 -1.01 -8.83 -8.61
N LEU A 154 -1.77 -8.76 -9.71
CA LEU A 154 -3.11 -9.33 -9.79
C LEU A 154 -3.09 -10.86 -9.67
N THR A 155 -2.12 -11.51 -10.33
CA THR A 155 -1.94 -12.95 -10.32
C THR A 155 -1.63 -13.47 -8.92
N ALA A 156 -0.76 -12.79 -8.16
CA ALA A 156 -0.47 -13.15 -6.77
C ALA A 156 -1.73 -13.09 -5.89
N ARG A 157 -2.52 -12.01 -6.00
CA ARG A 157 -3.80 -11.89 -5.30
C ARG A 157 -4.74 -13.04 -5.63
N ASP A 158 -4.95 -13.28 -6.92
CA ASP A 158 -5.94 -14.26 -7.36
C ASP A 158 -5.52 -15.69 -7.03
N ALA A 159 -4.22 -15.98 -7.01
CA ALA A 159 -3.70 -17.29 -6.67
C ALA A 159 -3.93 -17.64 -5.19
N VAL A 160 -3.61 -16.72 -4.26
CA VAL A 160 -3.85 -16.90 -2.82
C VAL A 160 -5.35 -16.88 -2.49
N SER A 161 -6.14 -16.11 -3.26
CA SER A 161 -7.59 -16.00 -3.08
C SER A 161 -8.39 -17.20 -3.61
N TYR A 162 -7.75 -18.10 -4.37
CA TYR A 162 -8.44 -19.22 -5.03
C TYR A 162 -9.23 -20.13 -4.07
N PRO A 163 -8.73 -20.53 -2.89
CA PRO A 163 -9.49 -21.39 -1.99
C PRO A 163 -10.80 -20.74 -1.50
N ASN A 164 -10.74 -19.44 -1.18
CA ASN A 164 -11.88 -18.68 -0.63
C ASN A 164 -12.82 -18.11 -1.71
N LYS A 165 -12.45 -18.21 -2.99
CA LYS A 165 -13.20 -17.66 -4.14
C LYS A 165 -13.53 -16.17 -4.02
N LYS A 166 -12.80 -15.44 -3.16
CA LYS A 166 -12.97 -14.01 -2.89
C LYS A 166 -11.60 -13.35 -2.81
N PRO A 167 -11.38 -12.19 -3.46
CA PRO A 167 -10.13 -11.45 -3.35
C PRO A 167 -9.77 -11.15 -1.90
N LEU A 168 -8.58 -11.59 -1.48
CA LEU A 168 -8.07 -11.37 -0.12
C LEU A 168 -7.42 -10.00 0.07
N TRP A 169 -7.20 -9.19 -0.96
CA TRP A 169 -6.80 -7.78 -0.80
C TRP A 169 -7.09 -7.05 -2.11
N PRO A 170 -7.21 -5.71 -2.12
CA PRO A 170 -7.26 -4.97 -3.37
C PRO A 170 -5.90 -5.01 -4.06
N VAL A 171 -5.89 -4.87 -5.37
CA VAL A 171 -4.66 -4.58 -6.10
C VAL A 171 -4.86 -3.25 -6.82
N PHE A 172 -4.12 -2.24 -6.38
CA PHE A 172 -4.03 -0.98 -7.10
C PHE A 172 -3.16 -1.20 -8.33
N THR A 173 -3.64 -0.77 -9.50
CA THR A 173 -2.96 -0.95 -10.80
C THR A 173 -2.57 0.40 -11.38
N GLY A 174 -1.70 0.39 -12.39
CA GLY A 174 -1.06 1.55 -12.99
C GLY A 174 0.47 1.48 -12.99
N ARG A 175 1.07 0.34 -12.64
CA ARG A 175 2.54 0.13 -12.67
C ARG A 175 3.04 0.11 -14.11
N ARG A 176 4.32 0.40 -14.31
CA ARG A 176 5.02 0.18 -15.58
C ARG A 176 6.12 -0.87 -15.41
N ASP A 177 6.57 -1.39 -16.54
CA ASP A 177 7.60 -2.42 -16.59
C ASP A 177 9.00 -1.78 -16.54
N GLY A 178 9.87 -2.29 -15.67
CA GLY A 178 11.27 -1.93 -15.60
C GLY A 178 12.07 -2.46 -16.78
N ARG A 179 13.17 -1.78 -17.10
CA ARG A 179 14.07 -2.12 -18.21
C ARG A 179 15.35 -2.84 -17.79
N VAL A 180 15.60 -2.93 -16.48
CA VAL A 180 16.88 -3.40 -15.93
C VAL A 180 16.59 -4.57 -15.00
N SER A 181 17.28 -5.68 -15.24
CA SER A 181 17.26 -6.85 -14.35
C SER A 181 18.68 -7.26 -14.01
N LEU A 182 19.03 -7.25 -12.73
CA LEU A 182 20.38 -7.53 -12.25
C LEU A 182 20.40 -8.55 -11.10
N ALA A 183 21.11 -9.66 -11.32
CA ALA A 183 21.31 -10.72 -10.35
C ALA A 183 22.00 -10.23 -9.07
N THR A 184 22.86 -9.22 -9.20
CA THR A 184 23.56 -8.59 -8.07
C THR A 184 22.62 -7.82 -7.16
N GLU A 185 21.56 -7.22 -7.70
CA GLU A 185 20.55 -6.50 -6.92
C GLU A 185 19.62 -7.48 -6.21
N ALA A 186 19.16 -8.53 -6.89
CA ALA A 186 18.47 -9.64 -6.22
C ALA A 186 19.32 -10.27 -5.11
N SER A 187 20.64 -10.37 -5.30
CA SER A 187 21.53 -10.89 -4.26
C SER A 187 21.70 -9.96 -3.06
N ARG A 188 21.56 -8.65 -3.28
CA ARG A 188 21.69 -7.60 -2.26
C ARG A 188 20.38 -7.40 -1.49
N ASP A 189 19.26 -7.46 -2.18
CA ASP A 189 17.96 -6.98 -1.71
C ASP A 189 16.95 -8.10 -1.42
N LEU A 190 17.32 -9.37 -1.56
CA LEU A 190 16.49 -10.48 -1.08
C LEU A 190 17.06 -11.04 0.23
N PRO A 191 16.27 -11.06 1.33
CA PRO A 191 16.75 -11.52 2.62
C PRO A 191 17.05 -13.02 2.60
N SER A 192 18.05 -13.42 3.41
CA SER A 192 18.39 -14.83 3.58
C SER A 192 17.42 -15.51 4.56
N ALA A 193 17.08 -16.78 4.30
CA ALA A 193 16.39 -17.66 5.24
C ALA A 193 17.13 -17.85 6.59
N SER A 194 18.42 -17.50 6.65
CA SER A 194 19.23 -17.56 7.86
C SER A 194 19.35 -16.22 8.60
N SER A 195 18.60 -15.19 8.20
CA SER A 195 18.73 -13.85 8.76
C SER A 195 18.17 -13.78 10.18
N ASN A 196 18.82 -12.99 11.05
CA ASN A 196 18.27 -12.66 12.36
C ASN A 196 17.24 -11.52 12.25
N PHE A 197 16.50 -11.26 13.34
CA PHE A 197 15.43 -10.27 13.34
C PHE A 197 15.90 -8.85 12.99
N ASN A 198 17.05 -8.41 13.54
CA ASN A 198 17.55 -7.06 13.26
C ASN A 198 17.91 -6.87 11.79
N THR A 199 18.49 -7.90 11.16
CA THR A 199 18.76 -7.90 9.72
C THR A 199 17.46 -7.82 8.92
N LEU A 200 16.45 -8.62 9.26
CA LEU A 200 15.15 -8.59 8.59
C LEU A 200 14.44 -7.23 8.75
N SER A 201 14.37 -6.72 9.97
CA SER A 201 13.77 -5.41 10.30
C SER A 201 14.45 -4.27 9.55
N THR A 202 15.79 -4.20 9.58
CA THR A 202 16.57 -3.21 8.81
C THR A 202 16.31 -3.33 7.31
N HIS A 203 16.19 -4.56 6.82
CA HIS A 203 15.99 -4.83 5.42
C HIS A 203 14.60 -4.38 4.94
N PHE A 204 13.54 -4.69 5.70
CA PHE A 204 12.18 -4.25 5.39
C PHE A 204 12.03 -2.73 5.51
N ALA A 205 12.67 -2.11 6.50
CA ALA A 205 12.65 -0.66 6.68
C ALA A 205 13.25 0.10 5.48
N ARG A 206 14.21 -0.49 4.74
CA ARG A 206 14.74 0.11 3.49
C ARG A 206 13.68 0.28 2.41
N PHE A 207 12.64 -0.56 2.42
CA PHE A 207 11.50 -0.51 1.52
C PHE A 207 10.28 0.17 2.16
N ASN A 208 10.50 0.92 3.25
CA ASN A 208 9.46 1.62 4.00
C ASN A 208 8.37 0.67 4.54
N LEU A 209 8.74 -0.58 4.83
CA LEU A 209 7.91 -1.59 5.49
C LEU A 209 8.32 -1.71 6.96
N ASP A 210 7.34 -1.74 7.86
CA ASP A 210 7.59 -1.79 9.30
C ASP A 210 7.65 -3.23 9.87
N GLU A 211 7.79 -3.37 11.19
CA GLU A 211 7.82 -4.67 11.85
C GLU A 211 6.48 -5.43 11.75
N THR A 212 5.35 -4.73 11.59
CA THR A 212 4.06 -5.36 11.31
C THR A 212 4.06 -5.97 9.92
N ASP A 213 4.55 -5.24 8.93
CA ASP A 213 4.70 -5.72 7.55
C ASP A 213 5.62 -6.94 7.47
N LEU A 214 6.75 -6.91 8.20
CA LEU A 214 7.67 -8.04 8.28
C LEU A 214 6.98 -9.32 8.80
N VAL A 215 6.28 -9.22 9.94
CA VAL A 215 5.62 -10.38 10.57
C VAL A 215 4.43 -10.87 9.75
N ALA A 216 3.65 -9.95 9.17
CA ALA A 216 2.52 -10.30 8.33
C ALA A 216 2.98 -10.97 7.02
N LEU A 217 3.93 -10.38 6.29
CA LEU A 217 4.41 -10.94 5.02
C LEU A 217 5.17 -12.26 5.21
N SER A 218 5.83 -12.46 6.35
CA SER A 218 6.42 -13.75 6.73
C SER A 218 5.36 -14.86 6.87
N GLY A 219 4.12 -14.50 7.21
CA GLY A 219 2.97 -15.41 7.20
C GLY A 219 2.69 -16.06 5.84
N ALA A 220 3.23 -15.52 4.73
CA ALA A 220 3.18 -16.17 3.42
C ALA A 220 3.81 -17.58 3.42
N HIS A 221 4.70 -17.88 4.38
CA HIS A 221 5.28 -19.22 4.54
C HIS A 221 4.27 -20.29 5.00
N THR A 222 3.02 -19.93 5.30
CA THR A 222 1.89 -20.89 5.37
C THR A 222 1.68 -21.63 4.04
N LEU A 223 2.09 -21.03 2.91
CA LEU A 223 2.02 -21.63 1.58
C LEU A 223 3.37 -22.12 1.08
N GLY A 224 3.39 -23.36 0.59
CA GLY A 224 4.44 -23.90 -0.26
C GLY A 224 5.50 -24.73 0.47
N VAL A 225 6.59 -24.95 -0.27
CA VAL A 225 7.68 -25.83 0.14
C VAL A 225 9.02 -25.12 0.05
N THR A 226 9.97 -25.60 0.83
CA THR A 226 11.37 -25.20 0.79
C THR A 226 12.28 -26.37 0.45
N HIS A 227 13.52 -26.11 0.07
CA HIS A 227 14.48 -27.13 -0.32
C HIS A 227 15.47 -27.37 0.83
N CYS A 228 15.86 -28.63 1.04
CA CYS A 228 16.74 -29.03 2.15
C CYS A 228 18.02 -28.17 2.33
N PRO A 229 18.70 -27.68 1.27
CA PRO A 229 19.88 -26.83 1.45
C PRO A 229 19.65 -25.56 2.28
N LEU A 230 18.44 -24.98 2.25
CA LEU A 230 18.13 -23.75 2.99
C LEU A 230 18.05 -23.97 4.50
N MET A 231 17.82 -25.20 4.94
CA MET A 231 17.76 -25.57 6.36
C MET A 231 18.97 -26.36 6.84
N PHE A 232 19.90 -26.73 5.94
CA PHE A 232 21.00 -27.63 6.26
C PHE A 232 21.87 -27.11 7.41
N ARG A 233 22.21 -25.81 7.38
CA ARG A 233 22.97 -25.16 8.46
C ARG A 233 22.23 -25.28 9.79
N ARG A 234 20.91 -25.06 9.79
CA ARG A 234 20.07 -25.12 10.97
C ARG A 234 19.94 -26.54 11.54
N LEU A 235 19.92 -27.56 10.67
CA LEU A 235 19.79 -28.96 11.09
C LEU A 235 21.10 -29.58 11.57
N TYR A 236 22.24 -29.24 10.97
CA TYR A 236 23.48 -30.01 11.16
C TYR A 236 24.73 -29.19 11.49
N ASN A 237 24.70 -27.86 11.38
CA ASN A 237 25.89 -27.06 11.63
C ASN A 237 25.57 -25.61 12.04
N PHE A 238 24.72 -25.44 13.05
CA PHE A 238 24.17 -24.13 13.39
C PHE A 238 25.24 -23.16 13.88
N THR A 239 26.07 -23.58 14.83
CA THR A 239 27.21 -22.79 15.35
C THR A 239 28.52 -23.04 14.61
N GLY A 240 28.55 -23.98 13.67
CA GLY A 240 29.79 -24.40 12.99
C GLY A 240 30.47 -25.62 13.63
N ASN A 241 29.87 -26.21 14.66
CA ASN A 241 30.44 -27.31 15.44
C ASN A 241 29.69 -28.64 15.28
N GLY A 242 28.90 -28.81 14.21
CA GLY A 242 28.13 -30.04 13.98
C GLY A 242 26.85 -30.17 14.83
N ASP A 243 26.24 -29.04 15.18
CA ASP A 243 25.09 -28.93 16.07
C ASP A 243 23.80 -28.51 15.35
N THR A 244 22.66 -28.85 15.96
CA THR A 244 21.32 -28.40 15.53
C THR A 244 20.94 -27.12 16.24
N ASP A 245 20.25 -26.22 15.55
CA ASP A 245 19.72 -24.99 16.12
C ASP A 245 18.87 -25.27 17.37
N PRO A 246 19.24 -24.73 18.54
CA PRO A 246 18.49 -24.96 19.77
C PRO A 246 17.11 -24.28 19.78
N ALA A 247 16.85 -23.34 18.87
CA ALA A 247 15.53 -22.72 18.68
C ALA A 247 14.62 -23.53 17.74
N LEU A 248 15.03 -24.73 17.32
CA LEU A 248 14.19 -25.66 16.55
C LEU A 248 13.67 -26.76 17.48
N ASP A 249 12.37 -27.02 17.44
CA ASP A 249 11.76 -28.12 18.20
C ASP A 249 12.49 -29.46 17.94
N PRO A 250 12.92 -30.21 18.98
CA PRO A 250 13.76 -31.41 18.80
C PRO A 250 13.10 -32.54 17.99
N ASP A 251 11.79 -32.74 18.17
CA ASP A 251 11.04 -33.78 17.46
C ASP A 251 10.87 -33.37 15.99
N TYR A 252 10.52 -32.11 15.76
CA TYR A 252 10.47 -31.54 14.41
C TYR A 252 11.83 -31.58 13.71
N ALA A 253 12.92 -31.26 14.41
CA ALA A 253 14.28 -31.38 13.89
C ALA A 253 14.60 -32.82 13.49
N THR A 254 14.19 -33.80 14.29
CA THR A 254 14.37 -35.22 13.99
C THR A 254 13.63 -35.62 12.70
N MET A 255 12.39 -35.18 12.53
CA MET A 255 11.63 -35.40 11.30
C MET A 255 12.28 -34.73 10.08
N LEU A 256 12.70 -33.47 10.21
CA LEU A 256 13.38 -32.75 9.13
C LEU A 256 14.71 -33.42 8.75
N LYS A 257 15.49 -33.91 9.71
CA LYS A 257 16.72 -34.68 9.45
C LYS A 257 16.47 -35.99 8.72
N ALA A 258 15.39 -36.69 9.05
CA ALA A 258 15.01 -37.91 8.34
C ALA A 258 14.66 -37.64 6.87
N THR A 259 14.07 -36.48 6.57
CA THR A 259 13.72 -36.06 5.21
C THR A 259 14.91 -35.45 4.45
N CYS A 260 15.79 -34.74 5.17
CA CYS A 260 16.95 -34.04 4.64
C CYS A 260 18.27 -34.62 5.22
N PRO A 261 18.64 -35.89 4.94
CA PRO A 261 19.89 -36.46 5.42
C PRO A 261 21.11 -35.81 4.73
N PRO A 262 22.30 -35.81 5.37
CA PRO A 262 23.54 -35.42 4.70
C PRO A 262 24.00 -36.53 3.72
N PRO A 263 24.48 -36.18 2.51
CA PRO A 263 24.55 -34.84 1.93
C PRO A 263 23.18 -34.32 1.48
N ALA A 264 22.95 -33.01 1.64
CA ALA A 264 21.67 -32.40 1.24
C ALA A 264 21.41 -32.57 -0.26
N ASN A 265 20.31 -33.24 -0.61
CA ASN A 265 19.82 -33.29 -1.98
C ASN A 265 19.10 -31.96 -2.30
N PRO A 266 19.56 -31.17 -3.29
CA PRO A 266 18.95 -29.89 -3.64
C PRO A 266 17.56 -30.02 -4.26
N ARG A 267 17.13 -31.22 -4.65
CA ARG A 267 15.78 -31.48 -5.19
C ARG A 267 14.78 -31.91 -4.12
N THR A 268 15.25 -32.31 -2.94
CA THR A 268 14.34 -32.71 -1.87
C THR A 268 13.70 -31.48 -1.25
N THR A 269 12.38 -31.50 -1.20
CA THR A 269 11.56 -30.43 -0.65
C THR A 269 10.88 -30.85 0.65
N VAL A 270 10.61 -29.89 1.50
CA VAL A 270 9.79 -30.05 2.71
C VAL A 270 8.78 -28.92 2.78
N GLU A 271 7.64 -29.18 3.40
CA GLU A 271 6.61 -28.18 3.64
C GLU A 271 7.15 -27.08 4.56
N MET A 272 6.88 -25.81 4.22
CA MET A 272 7.22 -24.69 5.10
C MET A 272 6.24 -24.60 6.28
N ASP A 273 5.02 -25.09 6.07
CA ASP A 273 3.97 -25.22 7.07
C ASP A 273 3.41 -26.66 7.06
N PRO A 274 3.97 -27.56 7.88
CA PRO A 274 3.63 -28.98 7.85
C PRO A 274 2.14 -29.25 8.05
N GLY A 275 1.51 -29.88 7.06
CA GLY A 275 0.08 -30.23 7.09
C GLY A 275 -0.87 -29.13 6.60
N SER A 276 -0.39 -27.89 6.35
CA SER A 276 -1.21 -26.79 5.79
C SER A 276 -0.60 -26.07 4.58
N SER A 277 0.51 -26.59 4.03
CA SER A 277 1.31 -25.95 2.96
C SER A 277 0.58 -25.57 1.65
N LEU A 278 -0.68 -25.98 1.47
CA LEU A 278 -1.49 -25.70 0.27
C LEU A 278 -2.66 -24.74 0.53
N ILE A 279 -2.85 -24.31 1.79
CA ILE A 279 -3.96 -23.47 2.23
C ILE A 279 -3.38 -22.20 2.86
N PHE A 280 -3.93 -21.05 2.51
CA PHE A 280 -3.52 -19.79 3.14
C PHE A 280 -4.29 -19.60 4.44
N ASP A 281 -3.65 -19.90 5.58
CA ASP A 281 -4.26 -19.82 6.90
C ASP A 281 -3.28 -19.26 7.97
N SER A 282 -3.67 -19.32 9.25
CA SER A 282 -2.83 -18.87 10.37
C SER A 282 -1.98 -19.99 11.01
N HIS A 283 -2.00 -21.22 10.50
CA HIS A 283 -1.30 -22.37 11.09
C HIS A 283 0.23 -22.17 11.11
N TYR A 284 0.79 -21.41 10.15
CA TYR A 284 2.18 -20.95 10.20
C TYR A 284 2.55 -20.37 11.57
N TYR A 285 1.71 -19.52 12.16
CA TYR A 285 2.00 -18.90 13.45
C TYR A 285 1.89 -19.89 14.62
N ASP A 286 1.01 -20.91 14.53
CA ASP A 286 1.02 -22.04 15.46
C ASP A 286 2.32 -22.84 15.36
N GLY A 287 2.86 -23.01 14.15
CA GLY A 287 4.16 -23.65 13.91
C GLY A 287 5.30 -22.84 14.51
N VAL A 288 5.35 -21.54 14.23
CA VAL A 288 6.39 -20.63 14.75
C VAL A 288 6.41 -20.64 16.28
N THR A 289 5.25 -20.50 16.94
CA THR A 289 5.15 -20.52 18.43
C THR A 289 5.54 -21.85 19.05
N ARG A 290 5.45 -22.96 18.31
CA ARG A 290 5.96 -24.28 18.70
C ARG A 290 7.43 -24.50 18.35
N ASN A 291 8.16 -23.47 17.90
CA ASN A 291 9.54 -23.57 17.39
C ASN A 291 9.67 -24.51 16.17
N GLN A 292 8.61 -24.60 15.37
CA GLN A 292 8.51 -25.46 14.17
C GLN A 292 8.54 -24.66 12.85
N GLY A 293 8.92 -23.37 12.88
CA GLY A 293 9.24 -22.65 11.65
C GLY A 293 10.39 -23.34 10.90
N ALA A 294 10.35 -23.42 9.56
CA ALA A 294 11.37 -24.13 8.79
C ALA A 294 12.71 -23.37 8.74
N PHE A 295 12.67 -22.04 8.71
CA PHE A 295 13.84 -21.18 8.58
C PHE A 295 14.27 -20.53 9.90
N SER A 296 15.56 -20.21 10.04
CA SER A 296 16.02 -19.41 11.18
C SER A 296 15.38 -18.01 11.17
N SER A 297 15.05 -17.47 9.99
CA SER A 297 14.30 -16.22 9.85
C SER A 297 12.89 -16.29 10.44
N ASP A 298 12.22 -17.45 10.37
CA ASP A 298 10.90 -17.64 10.99
C ASP A 298 11.02 -17.66 12.52
N ALA A 299 11.98 -18.44 13.03
CA ALA A 299 12.26 -18.49 14.48
C ALA A 299 12.71 -17.14 15.03
N ALA A 300 13.39 -16.32 14.21
CA ALA A 300 13.83 -14.98 14.60
C ALA A 300 12.67 -14.05 14.96
N LEU A 301 11.45 -14.28 14.45
CA LEU A 301 10.26 -13.46 14.79
C LEU A 301 9.94 -13.51 16.29
N LEU A 302 10.29 -14.59 16.99
CA LEU A 302 10.09 -14.74 18.43
C LEU A 302 11.16 -14.02 19.27
N THR A 303 12.25 -13.56 18.66
CA THR A 303 13.38 -12.93 19.38
C THR A 303 13.16 -11.44 19.66
N ASN A 304 12.20 -10.80 18.98
CA ASN A 304 11.80 -9.42 19.24
C ASN A 304 10.44 -9.38 19.96
N PRO A 305 10.30 -8.61 21.06
CA PRO A 305 9.06 -8.59 21.85
C PRO A 305 7.81 -8.06 21.12
N LEU A 306 7.95 -7.12 20.18
CA LEU A 306 6.82 -6.64 19.37
C LEU A 306 6.41 -7.70 18.35
N ALA A 307 7.37 -8.23 17.60
CA ALA A 307 7.12 -9.28 16.62
C ALA A 307 6.52 -10.54 17.24
N ALA A 308 7.01 -10.98 18.41
CA ALA A 308 6.44 -12.11 19.14
C ALA A 308 4.97 -11.89 19.54
N ARG A 309 4.58 -10.66 19.92
CA ARG A 309 3.17 -10.33 20.19
C ARG A 309 2.31 -10.37 18.92
N LEU A 310 2.86 -9.93 17.79
CA LEU A 310 2.18 -10.00 16.49
C LEU A 310 2.02 -11.45 16.04
N VAL A 311 3.05 -12.28 16.18
CA VAL A 311 2.99 -13.73 15.93
C VAL A 311 1.85 -14.37 16.73
N GLU A 312 1.74 -14.07 18.03
CA GLU A 312 0.65 -14.60 18.86
C GLU A 312 -0.72 -14.08 18.38
N SER A 313 -0.81 -12.79 18.04
CA SER A 313 -2.05 -12.18 17.55
C SER A 313 -2.50 -12.72 16.19
N PHE A 314 -1.56 -13.13 15.33
CA PHE A 314 -1.84 -13.63 13.98
C PHE A 314 -2.18 -15.12 13.93
N ARG A 315 -2.18 -15.81 15.08
CA ARG A 315 -2.82 -17.13 15.22
C ARG A 315 -4.33 -17.03 14.98
N ASP A 316 -4.93 -15.87 15.25
CA ASP A 316 -6.26 -15.52 14.77
C ASP A 316 -6.23 -15.16 13.28
N PHE A 317 -6.90 -15.97 12.47
CA PHE A 317 -6.84 -15.86 11.01
C PHE A 317 -7.41 -14.53 10.48
N ASP A 318 -8.45 -13.97 11.10
CA ASP A 318 -9.02 -12.70 10.66
C ASP A 318 -8.06 -11.52 10.90
N THR A 319 -7.37 -11.55 12.04
CA THR A 319 -6.32 -10.57 12.35
C THR A 319 -5.13 -10.71 11.42
N PHE A 320 -4.66 -11.94 11.18
CA PHE A 320 -3.59 -12.21 10.21
C PHE A 320 -3.96 -11.75 8.81
N LYS A 321 -5.10 -12.20 8.27
CA LYS A 321 -5.60 -11.85 6.94
C LYS A 321 -5.67 -10.34 6.74
N SER A 322 -6.18 -9.60 7.73
CA SER A 322 -6.27 -8.14 7.67
C SER A 322 -4.90 -7.46 7.67
N ALA A 323 -3.95 -7.95 8.48
CA ALA A 323 -2.59 -7.43 8.47
C ALA A 323 -1.88 -7.76 7.16
N PHE A 324 -1.94 -9.01 6.71
CA PHE A 324 -1.38 -9.48 5.45
C PHE A 324 -1.88 -8.66 4.26
N ALA A 325 -3.18 -8.41 4.19
CA ALA A 325 -3.77 -7.64 3.11
C ALA A 325 -3.30 -6.18 3.08
N ARG A 326 -3.12 -5.53 4.24
CA ARG A 326 -2.51 -4.19 4.31
C ARG A 326 -1.05 -4.22 3.87
N SER A 327 -0.28 -5.20 4.36
CA SER A 327 1.13 -5.34 4.03
C SER A 327 1.38 -5.68 2.56
N MET A 328 0.48 -6.46 1.93
CA MET A 328 0.52 -6.69 0.47
C MET A 328 0.24 -5.41 -0.33
N VAL A 329 -0.62 -4.51 0.17
CA VAL A 329 -0.82 -3.18 -0.44
C VAL A 329 0.42 -2.30 -0.27
N HIS A 330 1.05 -2.30 0.90
CA HIS A 330 2.30 -1.57 1.14
C HIS A 330 3.42 -2.10 0.24
N MET A 331 3.62 -3.42 0.22
CA MET A 331 4.61 -4.08 -0.62
C MET A 331 4.37 -3.79 -2.11
N GLY A 332 3.11 -3.85 -2.55
CA GLY A 332 2.73 -3.54 -3.92
C GLY A 332 2.99 -2.09 -4.35
N ALA A 333 3.29 -1.19 -3.41
CA ALA A 333 3.55 0.22 -3.65
C ALA A 333 5.03 0.61 -3.58
N ILE A 334 5.94 -0.36 -3.37
CA ILE A 334 7.39 -0.13 -3.31
C ILE A 334 7.91 0.37 -4.66
N ASP A 335 8.59 1.52 -4.66
CA ASP A 335 9.39 2.09 -5.74
C ASP A 335 8.77 1.93 -7.14
N ILE A 336 7.46 2.18 -7.22
CA ILE A 336 6.65 1.93 -8.42
C ILE A 336 6.98 2.91 -9.55
N LEU A 337 6.94 2.41 -10.79
CA LEU A 337 7.01 3.21 -12.01
C LEU A 337 5.63 3.68 -12.45
N THR A 338 5.40 5.00 -12.58
CA THR A 338 4.10 5.55 -13.06
C THR A 338 4.23 6.65 -14.13
N VAL A 339 3.16 6.93 -14.87
CA VAL A 339 3.16 8.00 -15.89
C VAL A 339 2.84 9.35 -15.21
N VAL A 340 3.84 10.22 -15.06
CA VAL A 340 3.59 11.66 -14.84
C VAL A 340 3.66 12.35 -16.20
N SER A 341 2.50 12.65 -16.78
CA SER A 341 2.42 13.45 -18.01
C SER A 341 2.62 14.94 -17.68
N GLY A 342 3.82 15.45 -17.93
CA GLY A 342 4.03 16.89 -18.08
C GLY A 342 3.33 17.41 -19.34
N ARG A 343 2.40 18.35 -19.16
CA ARG A 343 2.07 19.37 -20.16
C ARG A 343 1.75 20.67 -19.42
N ASP A 344 2.53 21.70 -19.72
CA ASP A 344 2.38 23.08 -19.29
C ASP A 344 0.93 23.57 -19.44
N TYR A 345 0.48 24.33 -18.44
CA TYR A 345 -0.75 25.10 -18.49
C TYR A 345 -0.37 26.52 -18.92
N ASP A 346 -0.43 26.79 -20.22
CA ASP A 346 -0.33 28.15 -20.74
C ASP A 346 -1.59 28.95 -20.39
N ASP A 347 -1.33 30.20 -19.97
CA ASP A 347 -2.26 31.25 -19.58
C ASP A 347 -3.00 31.76 -20.84
N ASP A 348 -4.33 31.87 -20.81
CA ASP A 348 -5.02 32.70 -21.80
C ASP A 348 -6.16 33.51 -21.18
N HIS A 349 -6.15 34.79 -21.55
CA HIS A 349 -6.85 35.91 -20.95
C HIS A 349 -8.38 35.80 -21.04
N HIS A 350 -9.11 36.37 -20.07
CA HIS A 350 -10.09 37.44 -20.35
C HIS A 350 -10.63 38.12 -19.07
N GLN A 351 -10.81 39.45 -19.21
CA GLN A 351 -11.22 40.44 -18.21
C GLN A 351 -12.69 40.29 -17.78
N GLU A 352 -12.97 40.47 -16.48
CA GLU A 352 -14.31 40.88 -16.01
C GLU A 352 -14.25 42.22 -15.26
N LYS A 353 -15.14 43.12 -15.69
CA LYS A 353 -15.46 44.39 -15.03
C LYS A 353 -16.50 44.14 -13.92
N GLY A 354 -16.13 44.51 -12.70
CA GLY A 354 -16.87 45.31 -11.71
C GLY A 354 -18.34 45.00 -11.36
N GLY A 355 -18.59 44.76 -10.06
CA GLY A 355 -19.91 44.97 -9.45
C GLY A 355 -20.01 44.47 -8.01
N ASN A 356 -20.12 45.40 -7.05
CA ASN A 356 -20.07 45.23 -5.59
C ASN A 356 -21.27 44.50 -4.96
N ASN A 357 -21.05 43.70 -3.89
CA ASN A 357 -21.45 44.07 -2.51
C ASN A 357 -20.93 43.12 -1.40
N LYS A 358 -20.78 43.71 -0.21
CA LYS A 358 -19.88 43.39 0.91
C LYS A 358 -20.44 42.45 2.00
N GLY A 359 -19.50 41.84 2.74
CA GLY A 359 -19.63 41.28 4.10
C GLY A 359 -18.46 40.31 4.41
N ASP A 360 -17.21 40.75 4.35
CA ASP A 360 -16.34 41.15 5.48
C ASP A 360 -15.85 40.02 6.42
N TYR A 361 -14.80 39.32 5.97
CA TYR A 361 -13.67 38.79 6.75
C TYR A 361 -12.46 38.71 5.82
N ARG A 362 -11.77 39.84 5.59
CA ARG A 362 -10.57 39.87 4.74
C ARG A 362 -9.59 40.94 5.18
N HIS A 363 -8.82 40.68 6.24
CA HIS A 363 -7.60 41.45 6.49
C HIS A 363 -6.54 40.61 7.21
N MET A 364 -5.90 39.71 6.45
CA MET A 364 -4.46 39.40 6.52
C MET A 364 -4.17 38.57 5.27
N TYR A 365 -3.12 38.92 4.52
CA TYR A 365 -2.79 38.47 3.15
C TYR A 365 -3.47 39.22 1.98
N LYS A 366 -3.16 40.52 1.88
CA LYS A 366 -2.89 41.14 0.58
C LYS A 366 -1.66 42.03 0.70
N ASN A 367 -0.55 41.51 0.18
CA ASN A 367 0.55 42.20 -0.50
C ASN A 367 1.83 41.36 -0.34
N HIS A 368 1.87 40.26 -1.08
CA HIS A 368 3.01 39.88 -1.93
C HIS A 368 2.45 38.84 -2.93
N GLY A 369 2.60 39.14 -4.22
CA GLY A 369 2.07 38.34 -5.31
C GLY A 369 2.64 36.93 -5.34
N GLY A 370 1.79 35.99 -5.72
CA GLY A 370 2.07 34.57 -5.87
C GLY A 370 0.74 33.85 -6.04
N VAL A 371 0.46 33.46 -7.28
CA VAL A 371 -0.81 32.91 -7.79
C VAL A 371 -1.24 31.70 -6.95
N GLY A 372 -2.33 31.86 -6.18
CA GLY A 372 -2.93 30.78 -5.41
C GLY A 372 -3.90 29.99 -6.28
N LEU A 373 -3.43 28.88 -6.85
CA LEU A 373 -4.27 27.84 -7.43
C LEU A 373 -5.30 27.36 -6.38
N ARG A 374 -6.59 27.61 -6.62
CA ARG A 374 -7.66 26.85 -5.98
C ARG A 374 -7.73 25.49 -6.66
N MET A 375 -7.02 24.51 -6.12
CA MET A 375 -7.25 23.10 -6.45
C MET A 375 -8.25 22.52 -5.44
N ASN A 376 -9.46 22.25 -5.92
CA ASN A 376 -10.48 21.52 -5.16
C ASN A 376 -10.15 20.02 -5.21
N PHE A 377 -9.52 19.50 -4.15
CA PHE A 377 -9.11 18.10 -4.04
C PHE A 377 -10.21 17.14 -3.54
N TYR A 378 -11.34 17.66 -3.04
CA TYR A 378 -12.42 16.85 -2.45
C TYR A 378 -13.82 17.33 -2.90
N GLY A 379 -14.05 17.33 -4.22
CA GLY A 379 -15.35 17.59 -4.81
C GLY A 379 -15.70 16.63 -5.93
N LYS A 380 -16.99 16.32 -6.07
CA LYS A 380 -17.52 15.44 -7.11
C LYS A 380 -17.78 16.24 -8.39
N SER A 381 -17.34 15.76 -9.56
CA SER A 381 -17.56 16.51 -10.80
C SER A 381 -19.04 16.60 -11.15
N CYS A 382 -19.47 17.75 -11.70
CA CYS A 382 -20.86 18.04 -12.05
C CYS A 382 -21.46 16.99 -13.00
N LYS A 383 -20.65 16.44 -13.92
CA LYS A 383 -21.07 15.35 -14.82
C LYS A 383 -21.37 14.04 -14.08
N THR A 384 -20.71 13.79 -12.96
CA THR A 384 -20.94 12.60 -12.10
C THR A 384 -22.06 12.87 -11.08
N LEU A 385 -22.20 14.12 -10.64
CA LEU A 385 -23.27 14.60 -9.77
C LEU A 385 -24.64 14.53 -10.47
N GLU A 386 -24.71 14.88 -11.77
CA GLU A 386 -25.93 14.80 -12.59
C GLU A 386 -26.51 13.38 -12.67
N LYS A 387 -25.64 12.37 -12.62
CA LYS A 387 -26.03 10.95 -12.58
C LYS A 387 -26.47 10.51 -11.17
N THR A 388 -25.85 11.05 -10.12
CA THR A 388 -26.16 10.69 -8.72
C THR A 388 -27.43 11.36 -8.21
N VAL A 389 -27.71 12.61 -8.63
CA VAL A 389 -28.93 13.36 -8.25
C VAL A 389 -30.20 12.69 -8.79
N ARG A 390 -30.12 11.97 -9.91
CA ARG A 390 -31.25 11.17 -10.42
C ARG A 390 -31.60 9.96 -9.54
N ASP A 391 -30.67 9.49 -8.71
CA ASP A 391 -30.80 8.28 -7.89
C ASP A 391 -31.10 8.59 -6.40
N ILE A 392 -31.00 9.84 -5.94
CA ILE A 392 -31.29 10.26 -4.56
C ILE A 392 -32.75 10.76 -4.48
N THR A 393 -33.67 9.88 -4.08
CA THR A 393 -35.13 10.16 -4.07
C THR A 393 -35.62 10.94 -2.85
N TRP A 394 -34.85 10.99 -1.75
CA TRP A 394 -35.29 11.47 -0.42
C TRP A 394 -34.70 12.83 0.03
N ALA A 395 -33.76 13.42 -0.74
CA ALA A 395 -33.18 14.74 -0.47
C ALA A 395 -33.35 15.67 -1.69
N LYS A 396 -34.57 15.70 -2.25
CA LYS A 396 -34.87 16.41 -3.51
C LYS A 396 -34.47 17.89 -3.50
N ASP A 397 -34.63 18.56 -2.36
CA ASP A 397 -34.32 20.00 -2.24
C ASP A 397 -32.80 20.25 -2.29
N TYR A 398 -32.00 19.46 -1.57
CA TYR A 398 -30.53 19.57 -1.63
C TYR A 398 -29.96 19.06 -2.96
N ALA A 399 -30.57 18.04 -3.55
CA ALA A 399 -30.24 17.57 -4.88
C ALA A 399 -30.51 18.65 -5.95
N THR A 400 -31.58 19.42 -5.80
CA THR A 400 -31.88 20.59 -6.66
C THR A 400 -30.85 21.70 -6.45
N GLU A 401 -30.42 21.95 -5.21
CA GLU A 401 -29.37 22.92 -4.87
C GLU A 401 -27.99 22.51 -5.44
N LEU A 402 -27.66 21.22 -5.40
CA LEU A 402 -26.47 20.62 -6.01
C LEU A 402 -26.49 20.72 -7.55
N MET A 403 -27.66 20.53 -8.17
CA MET A 403 -27.86 20.66 -9.62
C MET A 403 -27.84 22.12 -10.10
N ALA A 404 -28.30 23.06 -9.29
CA ALA A 404 -28.17 24.48 -9.58
C ALA A 404 -26.70 24.94 -9.62
N LYS A 405 -25.83 24.29 -8.83
CA LYS A 405 -24.37 24.48 -8.89
C LYS A 405 -23.70 23.75 -10.07
N CYS A 406 -24.46 22.89 -10.75
CA CYS A 406 -24.04 22.10 -11.90
C CYS A 406 -25.04 22.23 -13.08
N PRO A 407 -25.28 23.44 -13.61
CA PRO A 407 -26.31 23.66 -14.61
C PRO A 407 -26.00 22.94 -15.93
N PRO A 408 -27.01 22.35 -16.61
CA PRO A 408 -26.82 21.73 -17.92
C PRO A 408 -26.51 22.77 -19.01
N PRO A 409 -25.56 22.51 -19.94
CA PRO A 409 -24.77 21.28 -20.06
C PRO A 409 -23.64 21.20 -19.01
N ALA A 410 -23.60 20.12 -18.23
CA ALA A 410 -22.75 19.99 -17.06
C ALA A 410 -21.26 19.92 -17.44
N ASN A 411 -20.50 20.96 -17.11
CA ASN A 411 -19.05 21.01 -17.33
C ASN A 411 -18.34 19.99 -16.40
N PRO A 412 -17.62 18.98 -16.94
CA PRO A 412 -16.96 17.94 -16.14
C PRO A 412 -15.77 18.43 -15.32
N ARG A 413 -15.30 19.66 -15.52
CA ARG A 413 -14.24 20.29 -14.70
C ARG A 413 -14.80 21.02 -13.47
N THR A 414 -16.09 21.29 -13.40
CA THR A 414 -16.73 21.90 -12.24
C THR A 414 -17.00 20.82 -11.18
N THR A 415 -16.59 21.06 -9.94
CA THR A 415 -16.77 20.11 -8.84
C THR A 415 -17.59 20.71 -7.71
N VAL A 416 -18.39 19.87 -7.04
CA VAL A 416 -19.12 20.26 -5.84
C VAL A 416 -18.48 19.58 -4.63
N GLU A 417 -18.10 20.41 -3.66
CA GLU A 417 -17.37 19.99 -2.47
C GLU A 417 -18.20 19.05 -1.59
N MET A 418 -17.54 18.02 -1.04
CA MET A 418 -18.20 16.98 -0.23
C MET A 418 -18.67 17.52 1.12
N ASP A 419 -17.91 18.47 1.67
CA ASP A 419 -18.35 19.34 2.75
C ASP A 419 -18.35 20.78 2.23
N PRO A 420 -19.52 21.32 1.83
CA PRO A 420 -19.59 22.64 1.21
C PRO A 420 -19.30 23.80 2.17
N LYS A 421 -19.19 23.56 3.49
CA LYS A 421 -18.76 24.60 4.42
C LYS A 421 -17.28 24.49 4.77
N SER A 422 -16.67 23.30 4.69
CA SER A 422 -15.31 23.11 5.21
C SER A 422 -14.53 21.92 4.61
N SER A 423 -14.63 21.71 3.29
CA SER A 423 -14.02 20.61 2.50
C SER A 423 -12.51 20.37 2.61
N LEU A 424 -11.77 21.30 3.22
CA LEU A 424 -10.32 21.25 3.36
C LEU A 424 -9.85 21.21 4.83
N SER A 425 -10.77 21.17 5.79
CA SER A 425 -10.46 21.11 7.22
C SER A 425 -10.82 19.77 7.85
N PHE A 426 -10.04 19.42 8.86
CA PHE A 426 -10.31 18.27 9.72
C PHE A 426 -11.26 18.72 10.83
N ASP A 427 -12.56 18.58 10.57
CA ASP A 427 -13.64 18.95 11.49
C ASP A 427 -14.75 17.88 11.50
N SER A 428 -15.84 18.11 12.24
CA SER A 428 -17.01 17.23 12.22
C SER A 428 -18.09 17.66 11.23
N HIS A 429 -17.87 18.73 10.47
CA HIS A 429 -18.92 19.38 9.71
C HIS A 429 -19.42 18.48 8.57
N TYR A 430 -18.56 17.61 8.05
CA TYR A 430 -18.96 16.54 7.14
C TYR A 430 -20.02 15.63 7.79
N TYR A 431 -19.80 15.16 9.02
CA TYR A 431 -20.76 14.32 9.75
C TYR A 431 -22.04 15.07 10.15
N VAL A 432 -21.96 16.38 10.40
CA VAL A 432 -23.15 17.24 10.57
C VAL A 432 -23.96 17.29 9.27
N GLY A 433 -23.30 17.56 8.15
CA GLY A 433 -23.90 17.59 6.81
C GLY A 433 -24.52 16.25 6.42
N LEU A 434 -23.85 15.13 6.73
CA LEU A 434 -24.42 13.79 6.58
C LEU A 434 -25.73 13.69 7.33
N THR A 435 -25.75 14.00 8.64
CA THR A 435 -26.96 13.83 9.46
C THR A 435 -28.10 14.78 9.13
N GLU A 436 -27.82 15.88 8.44
CA GLU A 436 -28.79 16.79 7.83
C GLU A 436 -29.21 16.36 6.42
N TYR A 437 -28.85 15.15 6.00
CA TYR A 437 -29.24 14.57 4.73
C TYR A 437 -28.63 15.30 3.51
N LYS A 438 -27.49 15.98 3.73
CA LYS A 438 -26.75 16.78 2.74
C LYS A 438 -25.47 16.11 2.24
N GLY A 439 -25.51 14.78 2.15
CA GLY A 439 -24.45 14.00 1.51
C GLY A 439 -24.39 14.23 0.00
N ALA A 440 -23.19 14.26 -0.58
CA ALA A 440 -22.97 14.39 -2.02
C ALA A 440 -22.90 13.02 -2.74
N PHE A 441 -22.92 11.92 -1.97
CA PHE A 441 -22.85 10.54 -2.47
C PHE A 441 -24.01 9.68 -1.96
N SER A 442 -24.31 8.62 -2.70
CA SER A 442 -25.21 7.57 -2.25
C SER A 442 -24.66 6.80 -1.03
N SER A 443 -23.34 6.71 -0.87
CA SER A 443 -22.68 6.12 0.31
C SER A 443 -22.87 6.97 1.58
N ASP A 444 -22.98 8.29 1.43
CA ASP A 444 -23.27 9.22 2.53
C ASP A 444 -24.66 8.95 3.11
N ALA A 445 -25.62 8.61 2.24
CA ALA A 445 -26.94 8.13 2.63
C ALA A 445 -26.85 6.85 3.45
N ALA A 446 -26.04 5.90 2.97
CA ALA A 446 -25.91 4.57 3.54
C ALA A 446 -25.34 4.59 4.97
N LEU A 447 -24.40 5.51 5.26
CA LEU A 447 -23.86 5.75 6.61
C LEU A 447 -24.93 6.05 7.68
N LEU A 448 -26.11 6.53 7.25
CA LEU A 448 -27.22 6.90 8.14
C LEU A 448 -28.34 5.86 8.16
N THR A 449 -28.32 4.92 7.22
CA THR A 449 -29.27 3.81 7.14
C THR A 449 -28.95 2.68 8.14
N ASN A 450 -27.67 2.42 8.43
CA ASN A 450 -27.24 1.43 9.45
C ASN A 450 -27.30 2.03 10.87
N ARG A 451 -28.02 1.41 11.82
CA ARG A 451 -28.23 1.95 13.19
C ARG A 451 -26.97 2.15 14.04
N ARG A 452 -25.90 1.37 13.82
CA ARG A 452 -24.66 1.42 14.62
C ARG A 452 -23.69 2.44 14.03
N ALA A 453 -23.53 2.43 12.71
CA ALA A 453 -22.80 3.46 11.97
C ALA A 453 -23.49 4.82 12.11
N ALA A 454 -24.81 4.89 11.97
CA ALA A 454 -25.57 6.11 12.19
C ALA A 454 -25.44 6.62 13.63
N ARG A 455 -25.24 5.75 14.63
CA ARG A 455 -24.91 6.18 16.01
C ARG A 455 -23.52 6.78 16.09
N LEU A 456 -22.52 6.17 15.44
CA LEU A 456 -21.15 6.69 15.38
C LEU A 456 -21.08 8.00 14.57
N VAL A 457 -21.69 8.05 13.39
CA VAL A 457 -21.82 9.24 12.55
C VAL A 457 -22.56 10.35 13.29
N ARG A 458 -23.66 10.04 14.00
CA ARG A 458 -24.33 11.01 14.88
C ARG A 458 -23.44 11.45 16.04
N SER A 459 -22.60 10.57 16.59
CA SER A 459 -21.63 10.92 17.63
C SER A 459 -20.47 11.78 17.09
N PHE A 460 -20.07 11.55 15.84
CA PHE A 460 -19.01 12.29 15.17
C PHE A 460 -19.44 13.66 14.68
N ARG A 461 -20.74 13.99 14.75
CA ARG A 461 -21.24 15.38 14.65
C ARG A 461 -20.60 16.26 15.72
N ASP A 462 -20.37 15.71 16.90
CA ASP A 462 -19.57 16.36 17.93
C ASP A 462 -18.09 16.23 17.55
N PHE A 463 -17.48 17.37 17.22
CA PHE A 463 -16.09 17.40 16.80
C PHE A 463 -15.16 16.84 17.86
N ASN A 464 -15.47 17.00 19.15
CA ASN A 464 -14.61 16.48 20.21
C ASN A 464 -14.63 14.95 20.26
N THR A 465 -15.79 14.32 20.05
CA THR A 465 -15.92 12.86 19.97
C THR A 465 -15.19 12.28 18.76
N PHE A 466 -15.37 12.89 17.58
CA PHE A 466 -14.62 12.53 16.38
C PHE A 466 -13.11 12.72 16.55
N LYS A 467 -12.69 13.88 17.09
CA LYS A 467 -11.29 14.23 17.35
C LYS A 467 -10.65 13.32 18.40
N MET A 468 -11.37 12.90 19.44
CA MET A 468 -10.88 11.99 20.48
C MET A 468 -10.78 10.56 19.98
N ALA A 469 -11.72 10.09 19.16
CA ALA A 469 -11.63 8.79 18.51
C ALA A 469 -10.44 8.74 17.54
N PHE A 470 -10.29 9.76 16.71
CA PHE A 470 -9.14 9.91 15.83
C PHE A 470 -7.83 10.05 16.60
N GLY A 471 -7.82 10.89 17.65
CA GLY A 471 -6.65 11.13 18.50
C GLY A 471 -6.21 9.88 19.25
N ARG A 472 -7.13 9.04 19.76
CA ARG A 472 -6.78 7.75 20.39
C ARG A 472 -6.08 6.81 19.43
N SER A 473 -6.54 6.74 18.19
CA SER A 473 -5.88 5.95 17.14
C SER A 473 -4.47 6.45 16.85
N MET A 474 -4.24 7.76 16.85
CA MET A 474 -2.90 8.34 16.65
C MET A 474 -1.98 8.23 17.88
N VAL A 475 -2.54 8.36 19.10
CA VAL A 475 -1.81 8.18 20.37
C VAL A 475 -1.35 6.73 20.54
N HIS A 476 -2.13 5.75 20.09
CA HIS A 476 -1.68 4.36 20.06
C HIS A 476 -0.45 4.15 19.15
N MET A 477 -0.30 4.93 18.08
CA MET A 477 0.92 4.92 17.25
C MET A 477 2.09 5.71 17.87
N GLY A 478 1.80 6.75 18.67
CA GLY A 478 2.81 7.57 19.35
C GLY A 478 3.28 7.05 20.73
N ALA A 479 2.74 5.93 21.22
CA ALA A 479 3.02 5.38 22.55
C ALA A 479 4.42 4.72 22.69
N ILE A 480 5.24 4.71 21.64
CA ILE A 480 6.67 4.37 21.68
C ILE A 480 7.43 5.68 21.92
N GLY A 481 7.92 5.92 23.14
CA GLY A 481 8.53 7.19 23.49
C GLY A 481 9.73 7.58 22.62
N VAL A 482 9.72 8.80 22.09
CA VAL A 482 10.84 9.32 21.28
C VAL A 482 11.91 9.90 22.22
N LEU A 483 12.98 9.13 22.43
CA LEU A 483 14.09 9.45 23.32
C LEU A 483 15.37 9.73 22.51
N THR A 484 16.23 10.63 22.98
CA THR A 484 17.56 10.89 22.41
C THR A 484 18.66 10.64 23.44
N GLY A 485 19.81 10.11 23.01
CA GLY A 485 20.95 9.79 23.89
C GLY A 485 21.83 11.00 24.20
N CYS A 486 22.42 11.03 25.40
CA CYS A 486 23.42 12.03 25.79
C CYS A 486 24.75 11.75 25.07
N THR A 487 25.23 12.68 24.25
CA THR A 487 26.53 12.57 23.55
C THR A 487 27.48 13.70 23.96
N THR A 488 28.79 13.48 23.81
CA THR A 488 29.79 14.53 24.00
C THR A 488 29.80 15.45 22.78
N SER A 489 29.46 16.73 22.96
CA SER A 489 29.62 17.74 21.92
C SER A 489 31.09 18.18 21.81
N PRO A 490 31.65 18.34 20.59
CA PRO A 490 32.96 18.95 20.40
C PRO A 490 32.95 20.47 20.65
N GLU A 491 31.78 21.09 20.70
CA GLU A 491 31.62 22.52 20.98
C GLU A 491 31.61 22.78 22.49
N LYS A 492 32.43 23.75 22.94
CA LYS A 492 32.59 24.11 24.36
C LYS A 492 31.49 25.00 24.92
N GLU A 493 30.64 25.54 24.06
CA GLU A 493 29.62 26.52 24.40
C GLU A 493 28.21 25.92 24.24
N THR A 494 27.31 26.26 25.17
CA THR A 494 25.89 25.90 25.07
C THR A 494 25.26 26.67 23.91
N ASP A 495 24.41 26.01 23.11
CA ASP A 495 23.69 26.66 22.01
C ASP A 495 22.97 27.92 22.55
N PRO A 496 23.34 29.13 22.07
CA PRO A 496 22.78 30.38 22.59
C PRO A 496 21.30 30.56 22.25
N ALA A 497 20.77 29.80 21.29
CA ALA A 497 19.35 29.78 20.96
C ALA A 497 18.54 28.89 21.92
N LEU A 498 19.19 28.04 22.74
CA LEU A 498 18.53 27.16 23.69
C LEU A 498 18.15 27.93 24.96
N ASN A 499 16.96 27.66 25.49
CA ASN A 499 16.54 28.23 26.76
C ASN A 499 17.51 27.83 27.89
N GLN A 500 18.10 28.81 28.58
CA GLN A 500 19.19 28.58 29.53
C GLN A 500 18.81 27.69 30.73
N ASP A 501 17.57 27.83 31.23
CA ASP A 501 17.08 27.00 32.34
C ASP A 501 16.89 25.56 31.87
N TYR A 502 16.35 25.37 30.66
CA TYR A 502 16.20 24.05 30.05
C TYR A 502 17.55 23.41 29.68
N ALA A 503 18.51 24.20 29.22
CA ALA A 503 19.88 23.75 28.98
C ALA A 503 20.52 23.24 30.27
N THR A 504 20.32 23.97 31.38
CA THR A 504 20.79 23.56 32.72
C THR A 504 20.13 22.25 33.16
N GLU A 505 18.83 22.08 32.91
CA GLU A 505 18.10 20.83 33.17
C GLU A 505 18.67 19.66 32.33
N LEU A 506 18.92 19.87 31.04
CA LEU A 506 19.50 18.86 30.16
C LEU A 506 20.92 18.49 30.57
N MET A 507 21.77 19.46 30.95
CA MET A 507 23.13 19.22 31.43
C MET A 507 23.14 18.45 32.76
N ALA A 508 22.16 18.68 33.65
CA ALA A 508 22.02 17.89 34.88
C ALA A 508 21.62 16.43 34.59
N LYS A 509 20.81 16.20 33.55
CA LYS A 509 20.40 14.85 33.10
C LYS A 509 21.47 14.15 32.26
N CYS A 510 22.34 14.91 31.60
CA CYS A 510 23.46 14.45 30.79
C CYS A 510 24.80 14.96 31.34
N PRO A 511 25.22 14.54 32.55
CA PRO A 511 26.46 15.03 33.14
C PRO A 511 27.70 14.53 32.37
N PRO A 512 28.78 15.32 32.27
CA PRO A 512 30.04 14.86 31.71
C PRO A 512 30.74 13.88 32.67
N PRO A 513 31.35 12.78 32.17
CA PRO A 513 31.41 12.36 30.76
C PRO A 513 30.07 11.81 30.26
N ALA A 514 29.66 12.19 29.05
CA ALA A 514 28.35 11.80 28.51
C ALA A 514 28.27 10.28 28.29
N ASN A 515 27.14 9.68 28.68
CA ASN A 515 26.83 8.27 28.46
C ASN A 515 25.71 8.14 27.43
N PRO A 516 25.95 7.56 26.23
CA PRO A 516 24.94 7.42 25.19
C PRO A 516 23.72 6.56 25.59
N ARG A 517 23.84 5.74 26.64
CA ARG A 517 22.72 4.96 27.20
C ARG A 517 21.79 5.79 28.08
N THR A 518 22.25 6.95 28.56
CA THR A 518 21.40 7.92 29.24
C THR A 518 20.61 8.68 28.19
N THR A 519 19.30 8.66 28.29
CA THR A 519 18.42 9.30 27.31
C THR A 519 17.59 10.41 27.93
N VAL A 520 17.34 11.46 27.16
CA VAL A 520 16.39 12.52 27.47
C VAL A 520 15.22 12.47 26.49
N LYS A 521 14.08 13.02 26.93
CA LYS A 521 12.88 13.12 26.11
C LYS A 521 13.08 14.20 25.04
N MET A 522 12.75 13.89 23.78
CA MET A 522 12.78 14.90 22.71
C MET A 522 11.65 15.94 22.86
N ASP A 523 10.51 15.51 23.40
CA ASP A 523 9.45 16.41 23.91
C ASP A 523 9.45 16.39 25.44
N ALA A 524 9.86 17.50 26.05
CA ALA A 524 10.00 17.62 27.50
C ALA A 524 8.70 17.36 28.27
N LYS A 525 7.53 17.59 27.66
CA LYS A 525 6.23 17.49 28.32
C LYS A 525 5.47 16.22 27.93
N SER A 526 5.53 15.81 26.68
CA SER A 526 4.60 14.78 26.15
C SER A 526 5.24 13.79 25.18
N SER A 527 6.47 13.36 25.45
CA SER A 527 7.22 12.39 24.63
C SER A 527 6.56 11.04 24.34
N LEU A 528 5.41 10.74 24.93
CA LEU A 528 4.64 9.50 24.77
C LEU A 528 3.29 9.71 24.06
N SER A 529 3.02 10.92 23.56
CA SER A 529 1.78 11.24 22.87
C SER A 529 2.03 12.01 21.58
N PHE A 530 1.23 11.70 20.57
CA PHE A 530 1.21 12.42 19.31
C PHE A 530 0.34 13.68 19.47
N ASP A 531 0.97 14.80 19.82
CA ASP A 531 0.32 16.08 20.08
C ASP A 531 1.13 17.27 19.54
N SER A 532 0.73 18.51 19.88
CA SER A 532 1.40 19.72 19.42
C SER A 532 2.40 20.31 20.42
N TYR A 533 2.65 19.65 21.57
CA TYR A 533 3.50 20.21 22.62
C TYR A 533 4.95 20.37 22.18
N TYR A 534 5.45 19.52 21.28
CA TYR A 534 6.75 19.71 20.64
C TYR A 534 6.87 21.13 20.06
N TYR A 535 5.90 21.58 19.26
CA TYR A 535 5.91 22.92 18.66
C TYR A 535 5.70 24.04 19.69
N VAL A 536 5.02 23.77 20.81
CA VAL A 536 4.94 24.71 21.94
C VAL A 536 6.32 24.86 22.58
N GLY A 537 7.00 23.74 22.86
CA GLY A 537 8.36 23.68 23.37
C GLY A 537 9.35 24.41 22.49
N LEU A 538 9.25 24.25 21.16
CA LEU A 538 10.08 25.01 20.22
C LEU A 538 9.92 26.51 20.42
N THR A 539 8.69 27.03 20.55
CA THR A 539 8.50 28.48 20.77
C THR A 539 8.98 28.99 22.14
N GLU A 540 9.22 28.09 23.09
CA GLU A 540 9.88 28.38 24.37
C GLU A 540 11.41 28.18 24.29
N TYR A 541 11.94 27.89 23.09
CA TYR A 541 13.34 27.57 22.85
C TYR A 541 13.80 26.30 23.58
N LYS A 542 12.93 25.30 23.66
CA LYS A 542 13.16 24.01 24.34
C LYS A 542 13.29 22.83 23.37
N GLY A 543 13.85 23.06 22.18
CA GLY A 543 14.24 22.00 21.26
C GLY A 543 15.51 21.30 21.75
N ALA A 544 15.58 19.97 21.67
CA ALA A 544 16.74 19.22 22.16
C ALA A 544 17.92 19.26 21.17
N PHE A 545 17.64 19.56 19.89
CA PHE A 545 18.65 19.63 18.83
C PHE A 545 18.81 21.04 18.27
N SER A 546 20.00 21.33 17.74
CA SER A 546 20.23 22.57 16.97
C SER A 546 19.34 22.66 15.72
N SER A 547 18.98 21.52 15.12
CA SER A 547 18.00 21.45 14.03
C SER A 547 16.59 21.90 14.46
N ASP A 548 16.22 21.68 15.71
CA ASP A 548 14.95 22.16 16.27
C ASP A 548 14.96 23.69 16.39
N ALA A 549 16.07 24.26 16.90
CA ALA A 549 16.26 25.70 16.98
C ALA A 549 16.29 26.35 15.58
N ALA A 550 16.87 25.67 14.59
CA ALA A 550 16.91 26.12 13.21
C ALA A 550 15.52 26.33 12.59
N LEU A 551 14.47 25.64 13.05
CA LEU A 551 13.09 25.85 12.57
C LEU A 551 12.57 27.26 12.88
N LEU A 552 13.17 27.97 13.83
CA LEU A 552 12.79 29.33 14.21
C LEU A 552 13.62 30.42 13.54
N THR A 553 14.78 30.07 12.96
CA THR A 553 15.66 31.04 12.28
C THR A 553 15.06 31.49 10.94
N ASN A 554 14.41 30.57 10.23
CA ASN A 554 13.74 30.87 8.98
C ASN A 554 12.32 31.43 9.21
N ARG A 555 12.04 32.64 8.69
CA ARG A 555 10.73 33.31 8.87
C ARG A 555 9.52 32.53 8.35
N ARG A 556 9.67 31.63 7.37
CA ARG A 556 8.58 30.78 6.86
C ARG A 556 8.39 29.56 7.77
N ALA A 557 9.47 28.86 8.12
CA ALA A 557 9.41 27.72 9.03
C ALA A 557 8.90 28.14 10.42
N ALA A 558 9.37 29.27 10.96
CA ALA A 558 8.91 29.79 12.25
C ALA A 558 7.41 30.12 12.27
N ARG A 559 6.82 30.51 11.13
CA ARG A 559 5.37 30.70 11.01
C ARG A 559 4.62 29.37 11.05
N LEU A 560 5.16 28.33 10.41
CA LEU A 560 4.59 26.99 10.47
C LEU A 560 4.70 26.41 11.88
N VAL A 561 5.86 26.51 12.54
CA VAL A 561 6.05 26.11 13.95
C VAL A 561 5.02 26.77 14.86
N ARG A 562 4.83 28.09 14.73
CA ARG A 562 3.81 28.80 15.52
C ARG A 562 2.39 28.31 15.22
N SER A 563 2.10 27.95 13.96
CA SER A 563 0.79 27.42 13.57
C SER A 563 0.56 25.99 14.06
N PHE A 564 1.61 25.16 14.12
CA PHE A 564 1.53 23.76 14.54
C PHE A 564 1.40 23.58 16.06
N ARG A 565 1.51 24.67 16.84
CA ARG A 565 1.06 24.69 18.25
C ARG A 565 -0.43 24.37 18.37
N ASP A 566 -1.22 24.73 17.36
CA ASP A 566 -2.57 24.20 17.21
C ASP A 566 -2.51 22.77 16.68
N PHE A 567 -2.97 21.83 17.50
CA PHE A 567 -2.90 20.41 17.19
C PHE A 567 -3.68 20.05 15.91
N ASN A 568 -4.78 20.74 15.59
CA ASN A 568 -5.53 20.45 14.37
C ASN A 568 -4.74 20.84 13.12
N THR A 569 -4.09 22.01 13.15
CA THR A 569 -3.24 22.49 12.06
C THR A 569 -2.03 21.58 11.86
N PHE A 570 -1.35 21.20 12.95
CA PHE A 570 -0.27 20.22 12.92
C PHE A 570 -0.72 18.89 12.30
N LYS A 571 -1.80 18.31 12.81
CA LYS A 571 -2.31 17.01 12.38
C LYS A 571 -2.67 16.97 10.89
N ILE A 572 -3.27 18.03 10.36
CA ILE A 572 -3.56 18.18 8.92
C ILE A 572 -2.27 18.23 8.10
N ALA A 573 -1.33 19.07 8.53
CA ALA A 573 -0.06 19.23 7.83
C ALA A 573 0.77 17.93 7.87
N PHE A 574 0.80 17.25 9.03
CA PHE A 574 1.45 15.96 9.21
C PHE A 574 0.89 14.91 8.25
N GLY A 575 -0.42 14.75 8.16
CA GLY A 575 -1.04 13.82 7.21
C GLY A 575 -0.65 14.10 5.75
N ARG A 576 -0.59 15.38 5.34
CA ARG A 576 -0.12 15.77 4.00
C ARG A 576 1.35 15.45 3.79
N SER A 577 2.19 15.74 4.79
CA SER A 577 3.62 15.44 4.75
C SER A 577 3.88 13.94 4.63
N MET A 578 3.11 13.08 5.29
CA MET A 578 3.24 11.62 5.17
C MET A 578 2.90 11.12 3.77
N VAL A 579 1.89 11.68 3.12
CA VAL A 579 1.57 11.38 1.72
C VAL A 579 2.70 11.81 0.78
N HIS A 580 3.27 13.01 1.00
CA HIS A 580 4.41 13.48 0.21
C HIS A 580 5.69 12.69 0.45
N MET A 581 5.93 12.26 1.68
CA MET A 581 7.08 11.44 2.02
C MET A 581 6.99 10.06 1.35
N GLY A 582 5.80 9.45 1.31
CA GLY A 582 5.54 8.22 0.55
C GLY A 582 5.56 8.39 -0.97
N ALA A 583 5.73 9.62 -1.48
CA ALA A 583 5.92 9.92 -2.90
C ALA A 583 7.39 10.17 -3.26
N THR A 584 8.30 10.15 -2.29
CA THR A 584 9.72 10.40 -2.52
C THR A 584 10.36 9.14 -3.10
N GLY A 585 10.97 9.22 -4.28
CA GLY A 585 11.60 8.07 -4.95
C GLY A 585 10.69 7.28 -5.89
N VAL A 586 9.44 7.70 -6.10
CA VAL A 586 8.57 7.12 -7.14
C VAL A 586 9.15 7.45 -8.51
N LEU A 587 9.56 6.42 -9.24
CA LEU A 587 10.13 6.54 -10.57
C LEU A 587 9.02 6.93 -11.56
N THR A 588 9.21 7.99 -12.35
CA THR A 588 8.13 8.50 -13.23
C THR A 588 8.65 8.96 -14.58
N GLY A 589 7.86 8.73 -15.64
CA GLY A 589 8.21 9.18 -16.99
C GLY A 589 8.81 8.08 -17.87
N ASP A 590 10.01 8.30 -18.40
CA ASP A 590 10.75 7.45 -19.34
C ASP A 590 11.49 6.27 -18.69
N GLU A 591 11.53 6.24 -17.35
CA GLU A 591 12.18 5.20 -16.55
C GLU A 591 11.49 3.81 -16.65
N GLY A 592 10.28 3.74 -17.22
CA GLY A 592 9.51 2.49 -17.36
C GLY A 592 8.79 2.35 -18.70
N GLU A 593 8.42 1.12 -19.05
CA GLU A 593 7.81 0.77 -20.33
C GLU A 593 6.53 -0.06 -20.20
N ILE A 594 5.93 -0.41 -21.34
CA ILE A 594 4.85 -1.39 -21.41
C ILE A 594 5.32 -2.46 -22.38
N ARG A 595 5.69 -3.62 -21.87
CA ARG A 595 6.19 -4.71 -22.71
C ARG A 595 5.02 -5.44 -23.37
N THR A 596 5.18 -5.83 -24.63
CA THR A 596 4.27 -6.78 -25.29
C THR A 596 4.60 -8.22 -24.92
N ASN A 597 5.90 -8.51 -24.73
CA ASN A 597 6.42 -9.76 -24.19
C ASN A 597 7.13 -9.50 -22.86
N CYS A 598 6.64 -10.09 -21.77
CA CYS A 598 7.18 -9.89 -20.42
C CYS A 598 8.61 -10.42 -20.21
N ARG A 599 9.19 -11.13 -21.19
CA ARG A 599 10.56 -11.67 -21.14
C ARG A 599 11.63 -10.74 -21.67
N ILE A 600 11.26 -9.78 -22.50
CA ILE A 600 12.22 -9.00 -23.27
C ILE A 600 12.11 -7.55 -22.83
N ALA A 601 13.18 -7.01 -22.27
CA ALA A 601 13.27 -5.57 -22.05
C ALA A 601 13.30 -4.87 -23.41
N GLY A 602 12.52 -3.80 -23.58
CA GLY A 602 12.61 -2.96 -24.75
C GLY A 602 13.92 -2.19 -24.75
N GLU A 603 14.42 -1.89 -25.94
CA GLU A 603 15.48 -0.89 -26.15
C GLU A 603 15.08 0.41 -25.43
N PRO A 604 16.01 1.10 -24.72
CA PRO A 604 15.75 2.43 -24.19
C PRO A 604 15.12 3.29 -25.27
N PHE A 605 14.11 4.09 -24.91
CA PHE A 605 13.54 5.12 -25.79
C PHE A 605 14.58 6.21 -26.05
N ASN A 606 15.69 5.89 -26.75
CA ASN A 606 16.25 6.87 -27.65
C ASN A 606 15.13 7.15 -28.64
N LEU A 607 14.57 8.37 -28.57
CA LEU A 607 13.62 8.93 -29.53
C LEU A 607 13.73 8.18 -30.85
N ARG A 608 12.82 7.23 -31.10
CA ARG A 608 12.67 6.71 -32.44
C ARG A 608 12.23 7.91 -33.25
N ARG A 609 13.20 8.53 -33.94
CA ARG A 609 13.16 8.84 -35.37
C ARG A 609 11.96 8.12 -35.99
N SER A 610 10.80 8.74 -35.86
CA SER A 610 9.56 8.29 -36.46
C SER A 610 8.79 9.56 -36.76
N LYS A 611 8.89 9.95 -38.03
CA LYS A 611 8.25 11.10 -38.69
C LYS A 611 8.87 12.49 -38.51
N LEU A 612 10.19 12.60 -38.42
CA LEU A 612 10.86 13.87 -38.79
C LEU A 612 12.03 13.73 -39.78
N ASP A 613 12.32 12.50 -40.25
CA ASP A 613 13.42 12.25 -41.20
C ASP A 613 12.94 11.95 -42.63
N THR A 614 11.63 11.90 -42.88
CA THR A 614 11.09 11.89 -44.25
C THR A 614 10.81 13.30 -44.79
N PHE A 615 11.52 14.31 -44.26
CA PHE A 615 11.44 15.70 -44.76
C PHE A 615 12.82 16.35 -44.93
N TYR A 616 13.91 15.60 -44.66
CA TYR A 616 15.29 16.10 -44.76
C TYR A 616 16.21 15.21 -45.62
N GLU A 617 15.67 14.17 -46.27
CA GLU A 617 16.40 13.41 -47.32
C GLU A 617 15.88 13.73 -48.74
N GLU A 618 14.82 14.53 -48.90
CA GLU A 618 14.30 14.94 -50.22
C GLU A 618 14.71 16.39 -50.59
N SER A 619 15.49 17.06 -49.72
CA SER A 619 16.05 18.40 -49.97
C SER A 619 17.59 18.42 -50.01
N ALA A 620 18.22 17.24 -50.04
CA ALA A 620 19.68 17.07 -50.11
C ALA A 620 20.14 16.37 -51.39
N GLU A 621 19.24 16.12 -52.36
CA GLU A 621 19.56 15.66 -53.71
C GLU A 621 19.41 16.75 -54.79
N GLU A 622 19.09 18.01 -54.41
CA GLU A 622 19.10 19.17 -55.33
C GLU A 622 20.31 20.11 -55.12
N GLU A 623 21.24 19.80 -54.20
CA GLU A 623 22.42 20.64 -53.92
C GLU A 623 23.77 19.95 -54.24
N GLU A 624 23.79 18.82 -54.95
CA GLU A 624 25.03 18.20 -55.49
C GLU A 624 25.16 18.28 -57.03
N ASP A 625 24.16 18.82 -57.76
CA ASP A 625 24.21 18.98 -59.21
C ASP A 625 24.66 20.39 -59.70
N GLU A 626 24.90 21.36 -58.79
CA GLU A 626 25.44 22.69 -59.16
C GLU A 626 26.93 22.91 -58.84
N GLU A 627 27.61 22.00 -58.14
CA GLU A 627 29.06 22.12 -57.84
C GLU A 627 29.97 21.21 -58.70
N GLN A 628 29.44 20.63 -59.78
CA GLN A 628 30.22 19.97 -60.84
C GLN A 628 30.12 20.63 -62.23
N ALA A 629 29.64 21.87 -62.31
CA ALA A 629 29.60 22.66 -63.54
C ALA A 629 30.43 23.96 -63.50
N ILE A 630 31.37 24.10 -62.56
CA ILE A 630 32.34 25.21 -62.51
C ILE A 630 33.76 24.67 -62.25
N ASP A 631 34.21 23.72 -63.06
CA ASP A 631 35.64 23.53 -63.38
C ASP A 631 35.81 22.84 -64.74
N THR A 632 35.25 23.45 -65.79
CA THR A 632 35.69 23.29 -67.20
C THR A 632 34.98 24.32 -68.09
N ARG A 633 35.33 25.61 -67.95
CA ARG A 633 35.54 26.57 -69.05
C ARG A 633 35.93 27.96 -68.58
#